data_AF-S3D277-F1
#
_entry.id   AF-S3D277-F1
#
_cell.length_a   1.000
_cell.length_b   1.000
_cell.length_c   1.000
_cell.angle_alpha   90.00
_cell.angle_beta   90.00
_cell.angle_gamma   90.00
#
_symmetry.space_group_name_H-M   'P 1'
#
loop_
_entity.id
_entity.type
_entity.pdbx_description
1 polymer ?
#
loop_
_entity_poly.entity_id
_entity_poly.type
_entity_poly.pdbx_seq_one_letter_code
_entity_poly.pdbx_strand_id
1 'polypeptide(L)'
;MHITALILTFATFILSATAGPVAIAALSSELANRGLDELHCCKDNGRGWQYAPYAEFQTAYNRFRGPGTIFVPHGCTAVTGCNNGAETLVCNDHQRVAMVELSTFAQFFDTVAGQCVSWETGVPSVCGQAFNNEHRYNLVLKKCNY
;
A
#
# COMPACT_ATOMS: atom_id res chain seq x y z
N MET A 1 28.88 -46.78 -42.81
CA MET A 1 29.05 -47.52 -41.55
C MET A 1 28.14 -46.88 -40.51
N HIS A 2 27.04 -47.56 -40.18
CA HIS A 2 26.12 -47.17 -39.12
C HIS A 2 26.70 -47.53 -37.76
N ILE A 3 26.59 -46.65 -36.77
CA ILE A 3 26.73 -47.02 -35.35
C ILE A 3 25.52 -46.50 -34.59
N THR A 4 24.85 -47.46 -33.99
CA THR A 4 23.58 -47.46 -33.28
C THR A 4 23.70 -46.79 -31.90
N ALA A 5 22.57 -46.23 -31.46
CA ALA A 5 22.36 -45.54 -30.19
C ALA A 5 22.69 -46.39 -28.93
N LEU A 6 23.09 -45.70 -27.87
CA LEU A 6 22.99 -46.19 -26.49
C LEU A 6 22.18 -45.18 -25.67
N ILE A 7 20.96 -45.58 -25.30
CA ILE A 7 20.04 -44.85 -24.43
C ILE A 7 20.45 -45.14 -22.99
N LEU A 8 20.75 -44.11 -22.20
CA LEU A 8 20.91 -44.22 -20.76
C LEU A 8 19.66 -43.64 -20.08
N THR A 9 18.74 -44.51 -19.69
CA THR A 9 17.60 -44.21 -18.81
C THR A 9 18.08 -44.04 -17.38
N PHE A 10 17.96 -42.83 -16.83
CA PHE A 10 17.95 -42.60 -15.38
C PHE A 10 16.52 -42.29 -14.95
N ALA A 11 15.89 -43.27 -14.29
CA ALA A 11 14.68 -43.08 -13.52
C ALA A 11 15.08 -42.66 -12.11
N THR A 12 14.66 -41.47 -11.67
CA THR A 12 14.68 -41.10 -10.25
C THR A 12 13.39 -40.39 -9.87
N PHE A 13 12.56 -41.19 -9.20
CA PHE A 13 11.68 -40.89 -8.07
C PHE A 13 11.04 -39.49 -7.95
N ILE A 14 9.71 -39.52 -8.03
CA ILE A 14 8.78 -38.47 -7.61
C ILE A 14 8.90 -38.27 -6.09
N LEU A 15 9.18 -37.04 -5.66
CA LEU A 15 8.79 -36.58 -4.32
C LEU A 15 7.70 -35.52 -4.47
N SER A 16 6.49 -35.89 -4.07
CA SER A 16 5.35 -35.01 -3.92
C SER A 16 5.66 -33.95 -2.87
N ALA A 17 5.69 -32.68 -3.26
CA ALA A 17 5.50 -31.55 -2.36
C ALA A 17 4.17 -30.89 -2.73
N THR A 18 3.16 -31.26 -1.96
CA THR A 18 1.83 -30.66 -1.93
C THR A 18 1.92 -29.17 -1.61
N ALA A 19 1.16 -28.37 -2.37
CA ALA A 19 0.67 -27.05 -2.02
C ALA A 19 1.68 -26.02 -1.47
N GLY A 20 2.07 -25.10 -2.36
CA GLY A 20 2.18 -23.69 -1.98
C GLY A 20 3.38 -22.96 -2.54
N PRO A 21 3.22 -22.16 -3.60
CA PRO A 21 3.50 -20.76 -3.48
C PRO A 21 2.27 -20.14 -2.82
N VAL A 22 2.22 -20.08 -1.48
CA VAL A 22 1.30 -19.14 -0.82
C VAL A 22 1.78 -17.76 -1.25
N ALA A 23 1.22 -17.23 -2.32
CA ALA A 23 1.06 -15.82 -2.69
C ALA A 23 1.98 -14.75 -2.05
N ILE A 24 3.28 -15.01 -1.83
CA ILE A 24 4.24 -13.97 -1.42
C ILE A 24 4.55 -13.07 -2.63
N ALA A 25 4.23 -13.53 -3.84
CA ALA A 25 4.41 -12.80 -5.09
C ALA A 25 3.24 -11.85 -5.47
N ALA A 26 2.25 -11.64 -4.59
CA ALA A 26 1.14 -10.70 -4.83
C ALA A 26 0.79 -9.81 -3.64
N LEU A 27 1.69 -9.67 -2.64
CA LEU A 27 1.73 -8.45 -1.82
C LEU A 27 2.43 -7.39 -2.68
N SER A 28 1.66 -6.81 -3.60
CA SER A 28 2.12 -5.91 -4.64
C SER A 28 3.02 -4.82 -4.06
N SER A 29 4.30 -4.84 -4.44
CA SER A 29 5.18 -3.67 -4.37
C SER A 29 4.78 -2.58 -5.39
N GLU A 30 3.55 -2.64 -5.92
CA GLU A 30 2.98 -1.77 -6.94
C GLU A 30 2.19 -0.59 -6.36
N LEU A 31 2.26 -0.29 -5.06
CA LEU A 31 1.40 0.74 -4.46
C LEU A 31 1.75 2.18 -4.82
N ALA A 32 2.82 2.39 -5.58
CA ALA A 32 3.03 3.56 -6.41
C ALA A 32 3.58 3.08 -7.76
N ASN A 33 2.76 2.99 -8.81
CA ASN A 33 3.37 3.20 -10.12
C ASN A 33 3.75 4.68 -10.10
N ARG A 34 5.05 4.88 -9.90
CA ARG A 34 5.72 6.14 -9.62
C ARG A 34 5.18 7.20 -10.58
N GLY A 35 4.47 8.19 -10.05
CA GLY A 35 4.38 9.48 -10.71
C GLY A 35 5.81 9.97 -10.86
N LEU A 36 6.26 10.13 -12.09
CA LEU A 36 7.64 10.46 -12.41
C LEU A 36 8.08 11.82 -11.84
N ASP A 37 7.20 12.65 -11.24
CA ASP A 37 7.57 14.01 -10.80
C ASP A 37 6.81 14.61 -9.58
N GLU A 38 5.90 13.92 -8.87
CA GLU A 38 5.01 14.59 -7.88
C GLU A 38 4.94 13.88 -6.52
N LEU A 39 5.21 14.58 -5.40
CA LEU A 39 5.20 14.07 -4.01
C LEU A 39 3.85 13.49 -3.52
N HIS A 40 2.77 13.66 -4.26
CA HIS A 40 1.42 13.25 -3.88
C HIS A 40 0.55 13.01 -5.12
N CYS A 41 -0.62 12.42 -4.93
CA CYS A 41 -1.62 12.23 -5.98
C CYS A 41 -3.04 12.30 -5.38
N CYS A 42 -3.90 13.13 -5.98
CA CYS A 42 -5.21 13.48 -5.42
C CYS A 42 -6.39 12.61 -5.85
N LYS A 43 -6.13 11.59 -6.65
CA LYS A 43 -7.13 10.60 -6.97
C LYS A 43 -6.44 9.29 -7.29
N ASP A 44 -7.27 8.28 -7.36
CA ASP A 44 -6.97 7.06 -8.03
C ASP A 44 -6.27 7.20 -9.41
N ASN A 45 -5.03 6.73 -9.52
CA ASN A 45 -4.33 6.54 -10.80
C ASN A 45 -4.70 5.17 -11.44
N GLY A 46 -5.99 4.86 -11.55
CA GLY A 46 -6.50 3.64 -12.20
C GLY A 46 -6.71 2.40 -11.31
N ARG A 47 -6.87 2.57 -10.00
CA ARG A 47 -7.07 1.55 -8.93
C ARG A 47 -8.45 1.58 -8.25
N GLY A 48 -9.39 2.40 -8.74
CA GLY A 48 -10.74 2.59 -8.25
C GLY A 48 -10.93 3.37 -6.93
N TRP A 49 -9.96 4.15 -6.43
CA TRP A 49 -10.17 4.91 -5.18
C TRP A 49 -11.22 6.02 -5.31
N GLN A 50 -12.01 6.18 -4.25
CA GLN A 50 -13.07 7.17 -4.18
C GLN A 50 -12.86 8.12 -3.00
N TYR A 51 -13.42 9.31 -3.13
CA TYR A 51 -13.51 10.31 -2.07
C TYR A 51 -14.37 9.82 -0.92
N ALA A 52 -13.90 10.06 0.31
CA ALA A 52 -14.67 9.90 1.53
C ALA A 52 -14.66 11.22 2.33
N PRO A 53 -15.68 11.49 3.17
CA PRO A 53 -15.70 12.70 4.00
C PRO A 53 -14.44 12.80 4.87
N TYR A 54 -13.85 13.99 4.92
CA TYR A 54 -12.61 14.27 5.66
C TYR A 54 -12.71 13.83 7.12
N ALA A 55 -13.88 14.04 7.75
CA ALA A 55 -14.14 13.69 9.13
C ALA A 55 -13.90 12.19 9.44
N GLU A 56 -14.07 11.30 8.46
CA GLU A 56 -13.89 9.86 8.66
C GLU A 56 -12.42 9.44 8.79
N PHE A 57 -11.51 10.32 8.39
CA PHE A 57 -10.07 10.11 8.54
C PHE A 57 -9.51 10.71 9.85
N GLN A 58 -10.33 11.46 10.61
CA GLN A 58 -9.85 12.24 11.75
C GLN A 58 -9.28 11.37 12.88
N THR A 59 -9.80 10.16 13.06
CA THR A 59 -9.26 9.19 14.04
C THR A 59 -7.82 8.80 13.70
N ALA A 60 -7.52 8.55 12.42
CA ALA A 60 -6.15 8.25 11.97
C ALA A 60 -5.24 9.47 12.17
N TYR A 61 -5.72 10.64 11.76
CA TYR A 61 -4.96 11.88 11.87
C TYR A 61 -4.60 12.24 13.31
N ASN A 62 -5.57 12.17 14.23
CA ASN A 62 -5.34 12.43 15.64
C ASN A 62 -4.32 11.46 16.25
N ARG A 63 -4.31 10.19 15.81
CA ARG A 63 -3.28 9.22 16.20
C ARG A 63 -1.90 9.63 15.68
N PHE A 64 -1.79 10.06 14.42
CA PHE A 64 -0.51 10.45 13.82
C PHE A 64 0.09 11.73 14.43
N ARG A 65 -0.74 12.64 14.93
CA ARG A 65 -0.26 13.86 15.62
C ARG A 65 0.25 13.62 17.04
N GLY A 66 -0.01 12.44 17.60
CA GLY A 66 0.51 12.05 18.91
C GLY A 66 2.03 11.76 18.86
N PRO A 67 2.72 11.83 20.00
CA PRO A 67 4.10 11.36 20.08
C PRO A 67 4.16 9.84 19.88
N GLY A 68 5.24 9.36 19.26
CA GLY A 68 5.57 7.94 19.17
C GLY A 68 5.84 7.46 17.77
N THR A 69 5.88 6.14 17.63
CA THR A 69 6.22 5.44 16.39
C THR A 69 5.20 4.37 16.06
N ILE A 70 5.09 4.02 14.78
CA ILE A 70 4.32 2.89 14.29
C ILE A 70 5.24 1.89 13.58
N PHE A 71 4.98 0.60 13.79
CA PHE A 71 5.60 -0.47 13.01
C PHE A 71 4.80 -0.68 11.72
N VAL A 72 5.47 -0.48 10.59
CA VAL A 72 4.87 -0.66 9.26
C VAL A 72 5.49 -1.88 8.61
N PRO A 73 4.75 -3.00 8.46
CA PRO A 73 5.27 -4.19 7.78
C PRO A 73 5.50 -3.88 6.30
N HIS A 74 6.24 -4.75 5.62
CA HIS A 74 6.38 -4.65 4.16
C HIS A 74 4.99 -4.71 3.49
N GLY A 75 4.76 -3.81 2.53
CA GLY A 75 3.46 -3.61 1.89
C GLY A 75 2.62 -2.55 2.60
N CYS A 76 1.30 -2.59 2.42
CA CYS A 76 0.37 -1.65 3.05
C CYS A 76 -0.44 -2.31 4.16
N THR A 77 -0.74 -1.53 5.19
CA THR A 77 -1.59 -1.94 6.31
C THR A 77 -2.56 -0.83 6.65
N ALA A 78 -3.82 -1.19 6.88
CA ALA A 78 -4.84 -0.26 7.36
C ALA A 78 -4.57 0.11 8.83
N VAL A 79 -4.45 1.41 9.11
CA VAL A 79 -4.37 1.92 10.49
C VAL A 79 -5.75 2.24 11.07
N THR A 80 -6.73 2.44 10.19
CA THR A 80 -8.15 2.53 10.51
C THR A 80 -8.88 1.51 9.65
N GLY A 81 -9.69 0.66 10.27
CA GLY A 81 -10.59 -0.23 9.54
C GLY A 81 -11.75 0.54 8.89
N CYS A 82 -12.47 -0.12 8.00
CA CYS A 82 -13.59 0.44 7.23
C CYS A 82 -14.89 0.70 8.01
N ASN A 83 -14.83 0.87 9.34
CA ASN A 83 -16.05 0.99 10.17
C ASN A 83 -16.88 2.24 9.82
N ASN A 84 -16.24 3.29 9.32
CA ASN A 84 -16.92 4.51 8.90
C ASN A 84 -16.88 4.71 7.37
N GLY A 85 -16.68 3.64 6.59
CA GLY A 85 -16.66 3.72 5.13
C GLY A 85 -15.40 4.37 4.53
N ALA A 86 -14.38 4.66 5.34
CA ALA A 86 -13.08 5.17 4.91
C ALA A 86 -11.94 4.40 5.57
N GLU A 87 -10.80 4.28 4.89
CA GLU A 87 -9.61 3.65 5.44
C GLU A 87 -8.37 4.50 5.16
N THR A 88 -7.48 4.53 6.15
CA THR A 88 -6.13 5.09 6.00
C THR A 88 -5.14 3.94 5.94
N LEU A 89 -4.38 3.86 4.86
CA LEU A 89 -3.32 2.88 4.71
C LEU A 89 -1.97 3.54 4.92
N VAL A 90 -1.09 2.87 5.65
CA VAL A 90 0.33 3.18 5.70
C VAL A 90 1.08 2.08 4.99
N CYS A 91 2.06 2.46 4.17
CA CYS A 91 2.77 1.55 3.30
C CYS A 91 4.26 1.70 3.45
N ASN A 92 4.95 0.59 3.31
CA ASN A 92 6.40 0.49 3.43
C ASN A 92 6.93 -0.41 2.31
N ASP A 93 7.75 0.18 1.43
CA ASP A 93 8.37 -0.55 0.33
C ASP A 93 9.73 -1.15 0.69
N HIS A 94 10.22 -0.95 1.92
CA HIS A 94 11.38 -1.68 2.42
C HIS A 94 11.03 -3.16 2.58
N GLN A 95 12.01 -4.04 2.37
CA GLN A 95 11.82 -5.49 2.50
C GLN A 95 11.57 -5.96 3.94
N ARG A 96 11.69 -5.07 4.92
CA ARG A 96 11.57 -5.36 6.35
C ARG A 96 10.61 -4.38 7.00
N VAL A 97 10.08 -4.76 8.16
CA VAL A 97 9.30 -3.86 9.00
C VAL A 97 10.12 -2.60 9.31
N ALA A 98 9.47 -1.45 9.22
CA ALA A 98 10.04 -0.16 9.57
C ALA A 98 9.37 0.38 10.83
N MET A 99 10.16 0.98 11.71
CA MET A 99 9.66 1.81 12.80
C MET A 99 9.71 3.26 12.34
N VAL A 100 8.55 3.90 12.20
CA VAL A 100 8.43 5.24 11.62
C VAL A 100 7.75 6.15 12.64
N GLU A 101 8.22 7.39 12.75
CA GLU A 101 7.58 8.38 13.59
C GLU A 101 6.15 8.68 13.10
N LEU A 102 5.22 8.79 14.04
CA LEU A 102 3.84 9.15 13.73
C LEU A 102 3.74 10.52 13.03
N SER A 103 4.64 11.44 13.39
CA SER A 103 4.80 12.77 12.79
C SER A 103 4.99 12.74 11.27
N THR A 104 5.71 11.73 10.74
CA THR A 104 5.90 11.54 9.30
C THR A 104 4.56 11.30 8.59
N PHE A 105 3.70 10.45 9.15
CA PHE A 105 2.39 10.19 8.58
C PHE A 105 1.42 11.35 8.78
N ALA A 106 1.56 12.14 9.85
CA ALA A 106 0.81 13.39 10.00
C ALA A 106 1.14 14.38 8.86
N GLN A 107 2.42 14.52 8.49
CA GLN A 107 2.84 15.39 7.37
C GLN A 107 2.30 14.90 6.02
N PHE A 108 2.33 13.59 5.77
CA PHE A 108 1.73 13.02 4.55
C PHE A 108 0.23 13.25 4.52
N PHE A 109 -0.45 13.05 5.65
CA PHE A 109 -1.87 13.32 5.76
C PHE A 109 -2.18 14.79 5.46
N ASP A 110 -1.47 15.73 6.07
CA ASP A 110 -1.64 17.18 5.82
C ASP A 110 -1.39 17.52 4.34
N THR A 111 -0.43 16.86 3.69
CA THR A 111 -0.16 17.01 2.26
C THR A 111 -1.37 16.59 1.43
N VAL A 112 -1.92 15.39 1.67
CA VAL A 112 -3.10 14.91 0.93
C VAL A 112 -4.32 15.78 1.25
N ALA A 113 -4.58 16.10 2.52
CA ALA A 113 -5.72 16.91 2.92
C ALA A 113 -5.67 18.34 2.35
N GLY A 114 -4.48 18.93 2.25
CA GLY A 114 -4.28 20.28 1.72
C GLY A 114 -4.37 20.37 0.20
N GLN A 115 -3.99 19.31 -0.52
CA GLN A 115 -3.92 19.33 -1.99
C GLN A 115 -5.11 18.60 -2.65
N CYS A 116 -5.69 17.62 -1.96
CA CYS A 116 -6.59 16.63 -2.55
C CYS A 116 -8.00 16.63 -1.94
N VAL A 117 -8.40 17.76 -1.35
CA VAL A 117 -9.77 17.96 -0.86
C VAL A 117 -10.69 18.41 -1.99
N SER A 118 -11.88 17.79 -2.05
CA SER A 118 -12.98 18.17 -2.93
C SER A 118 -14.19 18.60 -2.10
N TRP A 119 -14.94 19.56 -2.64
CA TRP A 119 -16.13 20.17 -2.02
C TRP A 119 -17.41 19.96 -2.84
N GLU A 120 -17.41 19.03 -3.80
CA GLU A 120 -18.51 18.82 -4.77
C GLU A 120 -19.89 18.59 -4.13
N THR A 121 -19.95 18.03 -2.91
CA THR A 121 -21.20 17.73 -2.20
C THR A 121 -21.48 18.71 -1.05
N GLY A 122 -20.71 19.80 -0.92
CA GLY A 122 -20.75 20.69 0.23
C GLY A 122 -20.10 20.12 1.51
N VAL A 123 -19.69 18.85 1.48
CA VAL A 123 -18.94 18.19 2.54
C VAL A 123 -17.49 18.00 2.09
N PRO A 124 -16.48 18.49 2.82
CA PRO A 124 -15.09 18.31 2.45
C PRO A 124 -14.77 16.83 2.42
N SER A 125 -14.34 16.35 1.27
CA SER A 125 -14.03 14.95 1.04
C SER A 125 -12.61 14.81 0.51
N VAL A 126 -11.90 13.77 0.90
CA VAL A 126 -10.50 13.54 0.51
C VAL A 126 -10.35 12.16 -0.11
N CYS A 127 -9.53 12.11 -1.16
CA CYS A 127 -8.98 10.89 -1.74
C CYS A 127 -7.56 11.21 -2.17
N GLY A 128 -6.61 10.32 -1.91
CA GLY A 128 -5.29 10.49 -2.46
C GLY A 128 -4.21 9.74 -1.71
N GLN A 129 -2.98 10.03 -2.10
CA GLN A 129 -1.79 9.47 -1.49
C GLN A 129 -0.68 10.51 -1.42
N ALA A 130 0.19 10.37 -0.43
CA ALA A 130 1.43 11.13 -0.33
C ALA A 130 2.58 10.17 -0.01
N PHE A 131 3.68 10.32 -0.73
CA PHE A 131 4.83 9.44 -0.61
C PHE A 131 6.11 10.25 -0.35
N ASN A 132 7.08 9.58 0.25
CA ASN A 132 8.44 10.09 0.32
C ASN A 132 9.38 9.13 -0.42
N ASN A 133 9.97 9.58 -1.53
CA ASN A 133 10.89 8.78 -2.34
C ASN A 133 12.18 8.42 -1.59
N GLU A 134 12.65 9.30 -0.71
CA GLU A 134 13.86 9.07 0.08
C GLU A 134 13.63 8.01 1.15
N HIS A 135 12.45 8.04 1.79
CA HIS A 135 12.13 7.15 2.91
C HIS A 135 11.34 5.91 2.52
N ARG A 136 10.83 5.81 1.29
CA ARG A 136 10.08 4.67 0.75
C ARG A 136 8.84 4.30 1.57
N TYR A 137 8.17 5.32 2.10
CA TYR A 137 6.89 5.22 2.78
C TYR A 137 5.80 5.95 2.00
N ASN A 138 4.57 5.48 2.13
CA ASN A 138 3.41 6.08 1.51
C ASN A 138 2.23 6.07 2.49
N LEU A 139 1.37 7.08 2.39
CA LEU A 139 0.08 7.14 3.08
C LEU A 139 -1.01 7.28 2.03
N VAL A 140 -2.05 6.47 2.16
CA VAL A 140 -3.23 6.50 1.27
C VAL A 140 -4.47 6.81 2.09
N LEU A 141 -5.26 7.76 1.61
CA LEU A 141 -6.59 8.10 2.09
C LEU A 141 -7.61 7.73 1.02
N LYS A 142 -8.51 6.80 1.33
CA LYS A 142 -9.57 6.40 0.40
C LYS A 142 -10.84 5.94 1.10
N LYS A 143 -11.94 6.02 0.37
CA LYS A 143 -13.19 5.33 0.73
C LYS A 143 -12.99 3.82 0.66
N CYS A 144 -13.70 3.09 1.51
CA CYS A 144 -13.78 1.64 1.43
C CYS A 144 -14.71 1.20 0.30
N ASN A 145 -14.31 0.14 -0.40
CA ASN A 145 -15.12 -0.54 -1.39
C ASN A 145 -15.78 -1.75 -0.70
N TYR A 146 -17.10 -1.77 -0.63
CA TYR A 146 -17.89 -2.91 -0.16
C TYR A 146 -18.36 -3.76 -1.34
#